data_AF-A0A959ABT4-F1
#
_entry.id   AF-A0A959ABT4-F1
#
_cell.length_a   1.000
_cell.length_b   1.000
_cell.length_c   1.000
_cell.angle_alpha   90.00
_cell.angle_beta   90.00
_cell.angle_gamma   90.00
#
_symmetry.space_group_name_H-M   'P 1'
#
loop_
_entity.id
_entity.type
_entity.pdbx_description
1 polymer ?
#
loop_
_entity_poly.entity_id
_entity_poly.type
_entity_poly.pdbx_seq_one_letter_code
_entity_poly.pdbx_strand_id
1 'polypeptide(L)'
;MRHNLLNIIVIALIFVSVNGDANAQCAMCKGAAEMNLKQGGGDPQGLNNGILYMLSLPYLLVGAIGVWWWRNRKKSQEQVSEFSENDFAQYE
;
A
#
# COMPACT_ATOMS: atom_id res chain seq x y z
N MET A 1 16.85 -0.52 16.40
CA MET A 1 16.36 -1.67 15.59
C MET A 1 15.21 -2.44 16.25
N ARG A 2 15.27 -2.78 17.55
CA ARG A 2 14.23 -3.59 18.22
C ARG A 2 12.81 -2.96 18.22
N HIS A 3 12.72 -1.63 18.39
CA HIS A 3 11.43 -0.91 18.30
C HIS A 3 10.86 -0.87 16.87
N ASN A 4 11.70 -0.71 15.85
CA ASN A 4 11.27 -0.72 14.45
C ASN A 4 10.77 -2.12 14.06
N LEU A 5 11.44 -3.17 14.54
CA LEU A 5 11.02 -4.56 14.33
C LEU A 5 9.67 -4.85 14.99
N LEU A 6 9.46 -4.36 16.22
CA LEU A 6 8.20 -4.52 16.94
C LEU A 6 7.05 -3.78 16.24
N ASN A 7 7.28 -2.57 15.73
CA ASN A 7 6.29 -1.84 14.93
C ASN A 7 5.93 -2.57 13.64
N ILE A 8 6.92 -3.17 12.94
CA ILE A 8 6.68 -3.96 11.73
C ILE A 8 5.84 -5.22 12.05
N ILE A 9 6.15 -5.91 13.16
CA ILE A 9 5.40 -7.09 13.60
C ILE A 9 3.95 -6.72 13.97
N VAL A 10 3.74 -5.60 14.66
CA VAL A 10 2.40 -5.10 15.00
C VAL A 10 1.59 -4.76 13.75
N ILE A 11 2.20 -4.07 12.77
CA ILE A 11 1.54 -3.75 11.50
C ILE A 11 1.19 -5.04 10.72
N ALA A 12 2.08 -6.03 10.69
CA ALA A 12 1.83 -7.32 10.04
C ALA A 12 0.69 -8.09 10.71
N LEU A 13 0.61 -8.09 12.05
CA LEU A 13 -0.47 -8.71 12.81
C LEU A 13 -1.83 -8.05 12.55
N ILE A 14 -1.86 -6.72 12.47
CA ILE A 14 -3.07 -5.96 12.11
C ILE A 14 -3.53 -6.31 10.70
N PHE A 15 -2.60 -6.47 9.75
CA PHE A 15 -2.94 -6.81 8.37
C PHE A 15 -3.52 -8.23 8.23
N VAL A 16 -3.01 -9.19 9.00
CA VAL A 16 -3.52 -10.57 9.02
C VAL A 16 -4.91 -10.67 9.67
N SER A 17 -5.23 -9.80 10.62
CA SER A 17 -6.51 -9.83 11.33
C SER A 17 -7.69 -9.19 10.57
N VAL A 18 -7.46 -8.64 9.38
CA VAL A 18 -8.52 -8.11 8.48
C VAL A 18 -9.13 -9.21 7.58
N ASN A 19 -8.66 -10.46 7.64
CA ASN A 19 -9.20 -11.59 6.86
C ASN A 19 -10.47 -12.19 7.51
N GLY A 20 -11.54 -11.41 7.64
CA GLY A 20 -12.88 -11.88 8.02
C GLY A 20 -13.90 -11.53 6.93
N ASP A 21 -15.01 -12.28 6.86
CA ASP A 21 -16.11 -12.01 5.94
C ASP A 21 -16.55 -10.54 6.05
N ALA A 22 -16.11 -9.74 5.10
CA ALA A 22 -16.33 -8.30 5.11
C ALA A 22 -17.81 -8.06 4.82
N ASN A 23 -18.62 -7.96 5.87
CA ASN A 23 -19.96 -7.40 5.74
C ASN A 23 -19.83 -5.98 5.21
N ALA A 24 -20.61 -5.65 4.17
CA ALA A 24 -20.54 -4.34 3.52
C ALA A 24 -20.72 -3.22 4.57
N GLN A 25 -19.69 -2.41 4.77
CA GLN A 25 -19.68 -1.36 5.81
C GLN A 25 -20.48 -0.11 5.40
N CYS A 26 -20.86 0.02 4.12
CA CYS A 26 -21.73 1.08 3.61
C CYS A 26 -23.15 0.57 3.35
N ALA A 27 -24.15 1.21 3.99
CA ALA A 27 -25.57 0.90 3.83
C ALA A 27 -26.04 1.00 2.35
N MET A 28 -25.45 1.91 1.57
CA MET A 28 -25.74 2.05 0.13
C MET A 28 -25.23 0.85 -0.68
N CYS A 29 -24.04 0.35 -0.37
CA CYS A 29 -23.44 -0.79 -1.06
C CYS A 29 -24.19 -2.09 -0.74
N LYS A 30 -24.60 -2.25 0.52
CA LYS A 30 -25.47 -3.35 0.96
C LYS A 30 -26.84 -3.31 0.26
N GLY A 31 -27.47 -2.13 0.20
CA GLY A 31 -28.73 -1.95 -0.51
C GLY A 31 -28.63 -2.29 -2.01
N ALA A 32 -27.57 -1.84 -2.68
CA ALA A 32 -27.34 -2.18 -4.08
C ALA A 32 -27.14 -3.69 -4.29
N ALA A 33 -26.38 -4.36 -3.41
CA ALA A 33 -26.19 -5.81 -3.44
C ALA A 33 -27.50 -6.59 -3.21
N GLU A 34 -28.30 -6.22 -2.22
CA GLU A 34 -29.59 -6.86 -1.93
C GLU A 34 -30.60 -6.67 -3.07
N MET A 35 -30.61 -5.50 -3.72
CA MET A 35 -31.46 -5.24 -4.88
C MET A 35 -31.03 -6.02 -6.12
N ASN A 36 -29.74 -6.29 -6.29
CA ASN A 36 -29.23 -7.17 -7.35
C ASN A 36 -29.70 -8.62 -7.12
N LEU A 37 -29.56 -9.13 -5.89
CA LEU A 37 -30.06 -10.47 -5.54
C LEU A 37 -31.55 -10.63 -5.79
N LYS A 38 -32.37 -9.64 -5.42
CA LYS A 38 -33.83 -9.66 -5.65
C LYS A 38 -34.22 -9.66 -7.13
N GLN A 39 -33.35 -9.18 -8.01
CA GLN A 39 -33.56 -9.16 -9.45
C GLN A 39 -32.95 -10.38 -10.17
N GLY A 40 -32.50 -11.40 -9.42
CA GLY A 40 -31.87 -12.60 -9.98
C GLY A 40 -30.39 -12.42 -10.33
N GLY A 41 -29.76 -11.35 -9.85
CA GLY A 41 -28.32 -11.10 -9.99
C GLY A 41 -27.48 -12.05 -9.13
N GLY A 42 -26.20 -12.22 -9.51
CA GLY A 42 -25.25 -13.13 -8.87
C GLY A 42 -24.79 -12.70 -7.46
N ASP A 43 -23.86 -13.48 -6.91
CA ASP A 43 -23.40 -13.39 -5.51
C ASP A 43 -22.87 -11.99 -5.11
N PRO A 44 -23.45 -11.33 -4.08
CA PRO A 44 -23.03 -10.01 -3.62
C PRO A 44 -21.63 -9.96 -2.99
N GLN A 45 -21.00 -11.10 -2.69
CA GLN A 45 -19.63 -11.14 -2.15
C GLN A 45 -18.61 -10.46 -3.07
N GLY A 46 -18.85 -10.45 -4.39
CA GLY A 46 -18.00 -9.77 -5.37
C GLY A 46 -17.90 -8.25 -5.16
N LEU A 47 -18.94 -7.61 -4.62
CA LEU A 47 -18.98 -6.16 -4.42
C LEU A 47 -18.00 -5.70 -3.32
N ASN A 48 -17.89 -6.47 -2.23
CA ASN A 48 -17.02 -6.13 -1.11
C ASN A 48 -15.54 -6.25 -1.51
N ASN A 49 -15.23 -7.25 -2.33
CA ASN A 49 -13.90 -7.37 -2.94
C ASN A 49 -13.61 -6.16 -3.84
N GLY A 50 -14.56 -5.72 -4.66
CA GLY A 50 -14.42 -4.51 -5.48
C GLY A 50 -14.09 -3.25 -4.67
N ILE A 51 -14.77 -3.04 -3.53
CA ILE A 51 -14.51 -1.89 -2.64
C ILE A 51 -13.10 -1.97 -2.04
N LEU A 52 -12.68 -3.14 -1.57
CA LEU A 52 -11.33 -3.33 -1.02
C LEU A 52 -10.24 -3.12 -2.09
N TYR A 53 -10.47 -3.58 -3.32
CA TYR A 53 -9.56 -3.32 -4.44
C TYR A 53 -9.44 -1.81 -4.74
N MET A 54 -10.57 -1.10 -4.82
CA MET A 54 -10.57 0.34 -5.09
C MET A 54 -9.97 1.17 -3.95
N LEU A 55 -10.17 0.76 -2.69
CA LEU A 55 -9.56 1.40 -1.54
C LEU A 55 -8.06 1.12 -1.44
N SER A 56 -7.61 -0.10 -1.70
CA SER A 56 -6.19 -0.47 -1.59
C SER A 56 -5.32 0.14 -2.69
N LEU A 57 -5.85 0.28 -3.90
CA LEU A 57 -5.13 0.80 -5.07
C LEU A 57 -4.43 2.16 -4.84
N PRO A 58 -5.09 3.22 -4.33
CA PRO A 58 -4.43 4.51 -4.11
C PRO A 58 -3.29 4.43 -3.09
N TYR A 59 -3.44 3.64 -2.03
CA TYR A 59 -2.38 3.49 -1.03
C TYR A 59 -1.16 2.74 -1.59
N LEU A 60 -1.41 1.69 -2.38
CA LEU A 60 -0.34 0.94 -3.04
C LEU A 60 0.41 1.80 -4.06
N LEU A 61 -0.32 2.62 -4.84
CA LEU A 61 0.28 3.55 -5.79
C LEU A 61 1.18 4.58 -5.10
N VAL A 62 0.68 5.24 -4.05
CA VAL A 62 1.46 6.23 -3.30
C VAL A 62 2.69 5.58 -2.65
N GLY A 63 2.53 4.39 -2.06
CA GLY A 63 3.64 3.62 -1.49
C GLY A 63 4.71 3.26 -2.52
N ALA A 64 4.31 2.77 -3.69
CA ALA A 64 5.22 2.42 -4.78
C ALA A 64 6.00 3.64 -5.29
N ILE A 65 5.31 4.77 -5.49
CA ILE A 65 5.94 6.04 -5.92
C ILE A 65 6.93 6.52 -4.85
N GLY A 66 6.55 6.48 -3.57
CA GLY A 66 7.43 6.88 -2.47
C GLY A 66 8.70 6.03 -2.39
N VAL A 67 8.57 4.71 -2.52
CA VAL A 67 9.72 3.78 -2.55
C VAL A 67 10.60 4.03 -3.77
N TRP A 68 10.01 4.22 -4.95
CA TRP A 68 10.76 4.54 -6.17
C TRP A 68 11.55 5.84 -6.03
N TRP A 69 10.90 6.90 -5.54
CA TRP A 69 11.53 8.21 -5.33
C TRP A 69 12.69 8.15 -4.32
N TRP A 70 12.48 7.46 -3.19
CA TRP A 70 13.52 7.32 -2.17
C TRP A 70 14.75 6.55 -2.68
N ARG A 71 14.54 5.47 -3.46
CA ARG A 71 15.63 4.70 -4.08
C ARG A 71 16.40 5.53 -5.10
N ASN A 72 15.72 6.41 -5.86
CA ASN A 72 16.37 7.26 -6.84
C ASN A 72 17.23 8.35 -6.18
N ARG A 73 16.75 8.97 -5.09
CA ARG A 73 17.48 9.99 -4.32
C ARG A 73 18.78 9.46 -3.69
N LYS A 74 18.80 8.21 -3.23
CA LYS A 74 20.01 7.60 -2.64
C LYS A 74 21.14 7.44 -3.66
N LYS A 75 20.81 7.02 -4.89
CA LYS A 75 21.80 6.93 -5.98
C LYS A 75 22.42 8.29 -6.31
N SER A 76 21.61 9.35 -6.30
CA SER A 76 22.12 10.71 -6.56
C SER A 76 23.05 11.20 -5.46
N GLN A 77 22.81 10.90 -4.18
CA GLN A 77 23.73 11.30 -3.11
C GLN A 77 25.05 10.52 -3.15
N GLU A 78 25.00 9.23 -3.44
CA GLU A 78 26.19 8.39 -3.58
C GLU A 78 27.08 8.85 -4.74
N GLN A 79 26.49 9.20 -5.90
CA GLN A 79 27.22 9.81 -7.02
C GLN A 79 27.81 11.19 -6.68
N VAL A 80 27.13 12.02 -5.88
CA VAL A 80 27.64 13.35 -5.48
C VAL A 80 28.83 13.22 -4.52
N SER A 81 28.79 12.28 -3.57
CA SER A 81 29.93 12.02 -2.68
C SER A 81 31.13 11.44 -3.41
N GLU A 82 30.90 10.51 -4.34
CA GLU A 82 31.98 9.89 -5.12
C GLU A 82 32.63 10.89 -6.09
N PHE A 83 31.84 11.75 -6.73
CA PHE A 83 32.38 12.85 -7.56
C PHE A 83 33.19 13.84 -6.72
N SER A 84 32.70 14.22 -5.54
CA SER A 84 33.41 15.14 -4.64
C SER A 84 34.76 14.57 -4.19
N GLU A 85 34.80 13.32 -3.73
CA GLU A 85 36.05 12.71 -3.21
C GLU A 85 37.11 12.56 -4.30
N ASN A 86 36.70 12.14 -5.51
CA ASN A 86 37.61 12.02 -6.65
C ASN A 86 38.11 13.39 -7.16
N ASP A 87 37.28 14.44 -7.12
CA ASP A 87 37.68 15.79 -7.51
C ASP A 87 38.69 16.39 -6.51
N PHE A 88 38.49 16.20 -5.20
CA PHE A 88 39.45 16.62 -4.17
C PHE A 88 40.79 15.86 -4.28
N ALA A 89 40.76 14.54 -4.50
CA ALA A 89 41.96 13.72 -4.62
C ALA A 89 42.87 14.09 -5.80
N GLN A 90 42.36 14.84 -6.80
CA GLN A 90 43.16 15.28 -7.94
C GLN A 90 44.08 16.48 -7.62
N TYR A 91 43.87 17.16 -6.49
CA TYR A 91 44.65 18.35 -6.08
C TYR A 91 45.70 18.06 -5.00
N GLU A 92 45.84 16.81 -4.55
CA GLU A 92 46.88 16.33 -3.64
C GLU A 92 48.00 15.61 -4.40
#